data_AF-A0A8T7J5Q1-F1
#
_entry.id   AF-A0A8T7J5Q1-F1
#
_cell.length_a   1.000
_cell.length_b   1.000
_cell.length_c   1.000
_cell.angle_alpha   90.00
_cell.angle_beta   90.00
_cell.angle_gamma   90.00
#
_symmetry.space_group_name_H-M   'P 1'
#
loop_
_entity.id
_entity.type
_entity.pdbx_description
1 polymer ?
#
loop_
_entity_poly.entity_id
_entity_poly.type
_entity_poly.pdbx_seq_one_letter_code
_entity_poly.pdbx_strand_id
1 'polypeptide(L)' 'DSMIGKLIVRGTSRERAIMRMRGALSEMFMTGIKTNIPLQREIFQDPGFVEGGVSIHHLEKMLEARKK' A
#
# COMPACT_ATOMS: atom_id res chain seq x y z
N ASP A 1 -21.31 1.97 -2.24
CA ASP A 1 -19.94 1.41 -2.24
C ASP A 1 -18.97 2.55 -1.95
N SER A 2 -18.00 2.36 -1.06
CA SER A 2 -16.99 3.36 -0.70
C SER A 2 -15.74 3.30 -1.58
N MET A 3 -15.61 2.27 -2.44
CA MET A 3 -14.50 2.14 -3.38
C MET A 3 -14.64 3.14 -4.53
N ILE A 4 -13.61 3.97 -4.69
CA ILE A 4 -13.56 5.03 -5.71
C ILE A 4 -12.77 4.62 -6.97
N GLY A 5 -11.94 3.57 -6.88
CA GLY A 5 -11.11 3.11 -7.99
C GLY A 5 -10.11 2.03 -7.59
N LYS A 6 -9.36 1.53 -8.58
CA LYS A 6 -8.30 0.52 -8.41
C LYS A 6 -7.02 0.98 -9.10
N LEU A 7 -5.91 0.97 -8.38
CA LEU A 7 -4.57 1.22 -8.93
C LEU A 7 -3.86 -0.11 -9.15
N ILE A 8 -3.51 -0.41 -10.40
CA ILE A 8 -2.86 -1.67 -10.79
C ILE A 8 -1.53 -1.34 -11.47
N VAL A 9 -0.46 -2.00 -11.03
CA VAL A 9 0.87 -1.88 -11.63
C VAL A 9 1.37 -3.26 -12.07
N ARG A 10 2.20 -3.27 -13.12
CA ARG A 10 2.85 -4.48 -13.61
C ARG A 10 4.37 -4.33 -13.56
N GLY A 11 5.04 -5.38 -13.10
CA GLY A 11 6.51 -5.50 -13.06
C GLY A 11 6.96 -6.79 -13.75
N THR A 12 8.20 -6.82 -14.21
CA THR A 12 8.86 -8.09 -14.64
C THR A 12 9.37 -8.89 -13.44
N SER A 13 9.47 -8.26 -12.26
CA SER A 13 9.72 -8.88 -10.97
C SER A 13 8.84 -8.24 -9.88
N ARG A 14 8.74 -8.89 -8.72
CA ARG A 14 8.03 -8.34 -7.55
C ARG A 14 8.62 -7.01 -7.12
N GLU A 15 9.94 -6.90 -7.06
CA GLU A 15 10.61 -5.64 -6.66
C GLU A 15 10.28 -4.52 -7.65
N ARG A 16 10.28 -4.80 -8.96
CA ARG A 16 9.91 -3.81 -9.98
C ARG A 16 8.45 -3.39 -9.90
N ALA A 17 7.54 -4.31 -9.59
CA ALA A 17 6.13 -3.97 -9.38
C ALA A 17 5.96 -3.08 -8.15
N ILE A 18 6.63 -3.41 -7.04
CA ILE A 18 6.60 -2.62 -5.80
C ILE A 18 7.18 -1.22 -6.03
N MET A 19 8.32 -1.09 -6.72
CA MET A 19 8.90 0.22 -7.06
C MET A 19 7.93 1.08 -7.89
N ARG A 20 7.27 0.49 -8.88
CA ARG A 20 6.24 1.17 -9.67
C ARG A 20 5.04 1.60 -8.83
N MET A 21 4.59 0.74 -7.92
CA MET A 21 3.49 1.09 -7.01
C MET A 21 3.87 2.25 -6.09
N ARG A 22 5.09 2.25 -5.53
CA ARG A 22 5.59 3.36 -4.69
C ARG A 22 5.58 4.67 -5.45
N GLY A 23 6.05 4.68 -6.71
CA GLY A 23 5.98 5.85 -7.59
C GLY A 23 4.54 6.30 -7.82
N ALA A 24 3.67 5.40 -8.25
CA ALA A 24 2.26 5.70 -8.51
C ALA A 24 1.53 6.26 -7.28
N LEU A 25 1.75 5.70 -6.09
CA LEU A 25 1.18 6.20 -4.83
C LEU A 25 1.80 7.52 -4.37
N SER A 26 3.04 7.82 -4.75
CA SER A 26 3.68 9.10 -4.42
C SER A 26 3.16 10.27 -5.26
N GLU A 27 2.78 9.98 -6.51
CA GLU A 27 2.20 10.94 -7.44
C GLU A 27 0.67 11.04 -7.32
N MET A 28 0.03 10.11 -6.62
CA MET A 28 -1.41 10.07 -6.44
C MET A 28 -1.88 11.24 -5.58
N PHE A 29 -2.63 12.15 -6.20
CA PHE A 29 -3.23 13.31 -5.54
C PHE A 29 -4.75 13.24 -5.62
N MET A 30 -5.41 13.32 -4.47
CA MET A 30 -6.87 13.32 -4.36
C MET A 30 -7.31 14.35 -3.32
N THR A 31 -8.27 15.18 -3.70
CA THR A 31 -8.83 16.25 -2.86
C THR A 31 -10.34 16.06 -2.69
N GLY A 32 -10.90 16.66 -1.64
CA GLY A 32 -12.36 16.68 -1.41
C GLY A 32 -12.93 15.47 -0.68
N ILE A 33 -12.15 14.40 -0.49
CA ILE A 33 -12.52 13.23 0.32
C ILE A 33 -11.33 12.71 1.12
N LYS A 34 -11.59 12.07 2.26
CA LYS A 34 -10.58 11.30 3.00
C LYS A 34 -10.32 9.98 2.26
N THR A 35 -9.06 9.72 1.95
CA THR A 35 -8.65 8.50 1.24
C THR A 35 -7.76 7.61 2.10
N ASN A 36 -7.62 6.35 1.70
CA ASN A 36 -6.71 5.39 2.31
C ASN A 36 -5.31 5.38 1.64
N ILE A 37 -4.98 6.40 0.82
CA ILE A 37 -3.67 6.52 0.16
C ILE A 37 -2.51 6.51 1.17
N PRO A 38 -2.57 7.23 2.32
CA PRO A 38 -1.47 7.20 3.30
C PRO A 38 -1.22 5.79 3.84
N LEU A 39 -2.29 5.04 4.15
CA LEU A 39 -2.19 3.65 4.61
C LEU A 39 -1.57 2.75 3.54
N GLN A 40 -1.96 2.90 2.28
CA GLN A 40 -1.37 2.12 1.19
C GLN A 40 0.13 2.43 1.03
N ARG A 41 0.55 3.69 1.18
CA ARG A 41 1.97 4.06 1.14
C ARG A 41 2.79 3.38 2.23
N GLU A 42 2.26 3.34 3.45
CA GLU A 42 2.88 2.63 4.58
C GLU A 42 3.05 1.14 4.28
N ILE A 43 1.99 0.47 3.80
CA ILE A 43 2.04 -0.97 3.46
C ILE A 43 3.11 -1.25 2.40
N PHE A 44 3.22 -0.43 1.36
CA PHE A 44 4.25 -0.62 0.33
C PHE A 44 5.66 -0.24 0.79
N GLN A 45 5.83 0.41 1.94
CA GLN A 45 7.12 0.69 2.57
C GLN A 45 7.53 -0.39 3.58
N ASP A 46 6.59 -1.17 4.11
CA ASP A 46 6.83 -2.23 5.07
C ASP A 46 7.74 -3.35 4.50
N PRO A 47 8.89 -3.64 5.15
CA PRO A 47 9.80 -4.70 4.69
C PRO A 47 9.14 -6.08 4.62
N GLY A 48 8.27 -6.43 5.60
CA GLY A 48 7.57 -7.71 5.62
C GLY A 48 6.63 -7.88 4.43
N PHE A 49 5.94 -6.80 4.05
CA PHE A 49 5.15 -6.76 2.81
C PHE A 49 6.04 -6.90 1.57
N VAL A 50 7.19 -6.22 1.51
CA VAL A 50 8.10 -6.28 0.37
C VAL A 50 8.64 -7.70 0.17
N GLU A 51 9.09 -8.35 1.25
CA GLU A 51 9.64 -9.72 1.26
C GLU A 51 8.60 -10.78 0.86
N GLY A 52 7.30 -10.47 1.00
CA GLY A 52 6.21 -11.35 0.55
C GLY A 52 5.80 -12.43 1.54
N GLY A 53 6.37 -12.45 2.74
CA GLY A 53 6.04 -13.36 3.84
C GLY A 53 4.87 -12.90 4.72
N VAL A 54 3.85 -12.25 4.14
CA VAL A 54 2.74 -11.69 4.93
C VAL A 54 1.62 -12.70 5.16
N SER A 55 1.19 -12.84 6.41
CA SER A 55 -0.02 -13.59 6.75
C SER A 55 -1.27 -12.74 6.53
N ILE A 56 -2.45 -13.37 6.55
CA ILE A 56 -3.75 -12.66 6.47
C ILE A 56 -3.95 -11.64 7.62
N HIS A 57 -3.20 -11.79 8.72
CA HIS A 57 -3.26 -10.90 9.89
C HIS A 57 -2.22 -9.77 9.84
N HIS A 58 -1.47 -9.63 8.75
CA HIS A 58 -0.41 -8.62 8.64
C HIS A 58 -0.94 -7.19 8.86
N LEU A 59 -2.06 -6.85 8.20
CA LEU A 59 -2.66 -5.52 8.33
C LEU A 59 -3.14 -5.24 9.75
N GLU A 60 -3.80 -6.19 10.40
CA GLU A 60 -4.27 -6.06 11.78
C GLU A 60 -3.10 -5.80 12.73
N LYS A 61 -2.03 -6.59 12.62
CA LYS A 61 -0.81 -6.41 13.44
C LYS A 61 -0.16 -5.05 13.21
N MET A 62 -0.09 -4.60 11.95
CA MET A 62 0.48 -3.29 11.61
C MET A 62 -0.33 -2.14 12.21
N LEU A 63 -1.66 -2.22 12.16
CA LEU A 63 -2.55 -1.21 12.74
C LEU A 63 -2.51 -1.19 14.26
N GLU A 64 -2.38 -2.35 14.92
CA GLU A 64 -2.20 -2.43 16.38
C GLU A 64 -0.85 -1.85 16.82
N ALA A 65 0.22 -2.09 16.07
CA ALA A 65 1.53 -1.49 16.34
C ALA A 65 1.51 0.04 16.20
N ARG A 66 0.71 0.58 15.28
CA ARG A 66 0.55 2.04 15.05
C ARG A 66 -0.22 2.77 16.15
N LYS A 67 -1.07 2.06 16.91
CA LYS A 67 -1.89 2.65 17.99
C LYS A 67 -1.12 2.84 19.31
N LYS A 68 0.06 2.21 19.44
CA LYS A 68 0.99 2.40 20.56
C LYS A 68 1.88 3.61 20.32
#